data_AF-G4Z0Y7-F1
#
_entry.id   AF-G4Z0Y7-F1
#
_cell.length_a   1.000
_cell.length_b   1.000
_cell.length_c   1.000
_cell.angle_alpha   90.00
_cell.angle_beta   90.00
_cell.angle_gamma   90.00
#
_symmetry.space_group_name_H-M   'P 1'
#
loop_
_entity.id
_entity.type
_entity.pdbx_description
1 polymer ?
#
loop_
_entity_poly.entity_id
_entity_poly.type
_entity_poly.pdbx_seq_one_letter_code
_entity_poly.pdbx_strand_id
1 'polypeptide(L)'
;MNAGLTVLKALASSCSVVMILSSAPSLYRIHKRYDTGDVALFPLVGLWLNCCMVMLYGWTPGSYFPLFATYVFGTIISTAYVAVYLRWTKARAYAHKAIGATLIANILGSVYVVLGMTGVTRQPSDQVKLIAGNMMTVACLLLYIAPFETIKTVLKTRSGASIPFGMCLAGASSNLIWTIEGLFTKDMFILLLSAACSALGFVQVALYLVFRPKTKGPSALAADLSVSTDKKYILPVKVDNPTTVSAPPAVALVPPRCGDKLDSISSPTLVPVCIS
;
A
#
# COMPACT_ATOMS: atom_id res chain seq x y z
N MET A 1 11.44 14.35 32.07
CA MET A 1 11.35 14.19 30.60
C MET A 1 11.89 15.46 29.95
N ASN A 2 12.92 15.34 29.11
CA ASN A 2 13.51 16.50 28.44
C ASN A 2 12.49 17.06 27.44
N ALA A 3 12.22 18.36 27.48
CA ALA A 3 11.22 19.01 26.63
C ALA A 3 11.40 18.68 25.13
N GLY A 4 12.65 18.55 24.66
CA GLY A 4 12.95 18.16 23.28
C GLY A 4 12.44 16.78 22.87
N LEU A 5 12.46 15.79 23.78
CA LEU A 5 11.92 14.45 23.50
C LEU A 5 10.40 14.49 23.37
N THR A 6 9.71 15.27 24.21
CA THR A 6 8.25 15.44 24.12
C THR A 6 7.84 16.07 22.81
N VAL A 7 8.55 17.12 22.36
CA VAL A 7 8.31 17.77 21.07
C VAL A 7 8.55 16.80 19.92
N LEU A 8 9.64 16.03 19.96
CA LEU A 8 9.95 15.04 18.93
C LEU A 8 8.86 13.97 18.83
N LYS A 9 8.38 13.46 19.97
CA LYS A 9 7.29 12.47 20.04
C LYS A 9 5.98 13.04 19.48
N ALA A 10 5.65 14.28 19.81
CA ALA A 10 4.47 14.97 19.28
C ALA A 10 4.57 15.17 17.75
N LEU A 11 5.73 15.54 17.23
CA LEU A 11 5.99 15.68 15.79
C LEU A 11 5.85 14.33 15.07
N ALA A 12 6.48 13.27 15.59
CA ALA A 12 6.40 11.92 15.01
C ALA A 12 4.94 11.42 14.95
N SER A 13 4.19 11.62 16.03
CA SER A 13 2.76 11.31 16.11
C SER A 13 1.95 12.10 15.09
N SER A 14 2.15 13.43 15.04
CA SER A 14 1.44 14.32 14.12
C SER A 14 1.70 13.96 12.65
N CYS A 15 2.96 13.72 12.26
CA CYS A 15 3.31 13.30 10.91
C CYS A 15 2.64 11.98 10.52
N SER A 16 2.61 11.01 11.43
CA SER A 16 1.98 9.71 11.20
C SER A 16 0.47 9.85 11.02
N VAL A 17 -0.19 10.65 11.87
CA VAL A 17 -1.62 10.96 11.75
C VAL A 17 -1.93 11.58 10.40
N VAL A 18 -1.14 12.58 9.98
CA VAL A 18 -1.30 13.22 8.66
C VAL A 18 -1.12 12.22 7.53
N MET A 19 -0.13 11.33 7.60
CA MET A 19 0.08 10.29 6.57
C MET A 19 -1.06 9.27 6.50
N ILE A 20 -1.61 8.87 7.65
CA ILE A 20 -2.77 7.97 7.71
C ILE A 20 -4.02 8.66 7.12
N LEU A 21 -4.24 9.93 7.49
CA LEU A 21 -5.34 10.74 6.97
C LEU A 21 -5.18 11.09 5.49
N SER A 22 -3.97 11.10 4.96
CA SER A 22 -3.68 11.29 3.53
C SER A 22 -4.40 10.26 2.64
N SER A 23 -4.75 9.10 3.19
CA SER A 23 -5.55 8.09 2.48
C SER A 23 -7.06 8.37 2.48
N ALA A 24 -7.57 9.22 3.38
CA ALA A 24 -9.00 9.54 3.53
C ALA A 24 -9.63 10.13 2.27
N PRO A 25 -9.02 11.11 1.56
CA PRO A 25 -9.62 11.71 0.38
C PRO A 25 -9.84 10.71 -0.76
N SER A 26 -8.98 9.69 -0.86
CA SER A 26 -9.15 8.59 -1.81
C SER A 26 -10.46 7.84 -1.55
N LEU A 27 -10.72 7.51 -0.29
CA LEU A 27 -11.91 6.76 0.12
C LEU A 27 -13.18 7.60 0.08
N TYR A 28 -13.09 8.88 0.42
CA TYR A 28 -14.20 9.81 0.24
C TYR A 28 -14.64 9.85 -1.24
N ARG A 29 -13.68 9.84 -2.17
CA ARG A 29 -13.98 9.75 -3.60
C ARG A 29 -14.66 8.44 -3.98
N ILE A 30 -14.26 7.31 -3.40
CA ILE A 30 -14.91 6.01 -3.61
C ILE A 30 -16.36 6.07 -3.10
N HIS A 31 -16.58 6.60 -1.88
CA HIS A 31 -17.92 6.77 -1.31
C HIS A 31 -18.83 7.55 -2.24
N LYS A 32 -18.33 8.68 -2.76
CA LYS A 32 -19.11 9.57 -3.62
C LYS A 32 -19.37 8.98 -5.01
N ARG A 33 -18.47 8.14 -5.54
CA ARG A 33 -18.58 7.57 -6.88
C ARG A 33 -19.25 6.20 -6.92
N TYR A 34 -19.51 5.59 -5.75
CA TYR A 34 -20.04 4.22 -5.63
C TYR A 34 -19.25 3.17 -6.42
N ASP A 35 -17.99 3.47 -6.73
CA ASP A 35 -17.09 2.61 -7.49
C ASP A 35 -15.69 2.73 -6.91
N THR A 36 -15.10 1.57 -6.58
CA THR A 36 -13.71 1.45 -6.11
C THR A 36 -12.68 1.83 -7.18
N GLY A 37 -13.05 1.83 -8.47
CA GLY A 37 -12.14 2.11 -9.57
C GLY A 37 -10.87 1.24 -9.51
N ASP A 38 -9.73 1.78 -9.92
CA ASP A 38 -8.41 1.11 -9.90
C ASP A 38 -7.69 1.16 -8.54
N VAL A 39 -8.39 1.48 -7.45
CA VAL A 39 -7.74 1.58 -6.13
C VAL A 39 -7.39 0.18 -5.65
N ALA A 40 -6.09 -0.09 -5.48
CA ALA A 40 -5.64 -1.38 -4.97
C ALA A 40 -6.09 -1.55 -3.53
N LEU A 41 -6.65 -2.74 -3.30
CA LEU A 41 -6.92 -3.24 -1.98
C LEU A 41 -5.63 -3.44 -1.16
N PHE A 42 -4.53 -3.81 -1.82
CA PHE A 42 -3.29 -4.23 -1.16
C PHE A 42 -2.68 -3.15 -0.24
N PRO A 43 -2.49 -1.89 -0.66
CA PRO A 43 -2.02 -0.83 0.24
C PRO A 43 -2.98 -0.53 1.40
N LEU A 44 -4.30 -0.68 1.19
CA LEU A 44 -5.30 -0.42 2.22
C LEU A 44 -5.26 -1.48 3.33
N VAL A 45 -5.25 -2.74 2.92
CA VAL A 45 -5.18 -3.89 3.83
C VAL A 45 -3.79 -3.97 4.49
N GLY A 46 -2.73 -3.65 3.75
CA GLY A 46 -1.38 -3.54 4.27
C GLY A 46 -1.23 -2.43 5.31
N LEU A 47 -1.87 -1.27 5.10
CA LEU A 47 -1.89 -0.18 6.08
C LEU A 47 -2.60 -0.61 7.36
N TRP A 48 -3.73 -1.31 7.24
CA TRP A 48 -4.47 -1.83 8.40
C TRP A 48 -3.64 -2.87 9.18
N LEU A 49 -3.03 -3.84 8.49
CA LEU A 49 -2.11 -4.80 9.11
C LEU A 49 -0.95 -4.10 9.82
N ASN A 50 -0.34 -3.11 9.15
CA ASN A 50 0.76 -2.34 9.70
C ASN A 50 0.37 -1.60 10.98
N CYS A 51 -0.75 -0.87 10.97
CA CYS A 51 -1.22 -0.16 12.15
C CYS A 51 -1.46 -1.09 13.34
N CYS A 52 -2.09 -2.25 13.11
CA CYS A 52 -2.31 -3.25 14.15
C CYS A 52 -0.99 -3.79 14.71
N MET A 53 -0.04 -4.16 13.85
CA MET A 53 1.23 -4.77 14.30
C MET A 53 2.13 -3.77 15.02
N VAL A 54 2.18 -2.51 14.57
CA VAL A 54 2.93 -1.46 15.28
C VAL A 54 2.26 -1.10 16.61
N MET A 55 0.93 -1.09 16.67
CA MET A 55 0.19 -0.91 17.93
C MET A 55 0.50 -2.04 18.93
N LEU A 56 0.47 -3.30 18.49
CA LEU A 56 0.82 -4.45 19.33
C LEU A 56 2.27 -4.37 19.81
N TYR A 57 3.20 -3.99 18.93
CA TYR A 57 4.59 -3.76 19.33
C TYR A 57 4.69 -2.67 20.39
N GLY A 58 4.03 -1.53 20.23
CA GLY A 58 4.05 -0.41 21.20
C GLY A 58 3.52 -0.75 22.59
N TRP A 59 2.62 -1.74 22.68
CA TRP A 59 2.15 -2.26 23.96
C TRP A 59 3.23 -3.03 24.72
N THR A 60 4.07 -3.81 24.02
CA THR A 60 5.04 -4.72 24.66
C THR A 60 6.09 -4.05 25.55
N PRO A 61 6.77 -2.94 25.16
CA PRO A 61 7.73 -2.25 26.02
C PRO A 61 7.08 -1.25 27.01
N GLY A 62 5.74 -1.12 27.03
CA GLY A 62 5.05 -0.10 27.83
C GLY A 62 5.21 1.33 27.30
N SER A 63 5.59 1.48 26.02
CA SER A 63 5.76 2.78 25.35
C SER A 63 4.42 3.35 24.90
N TYR A 64 3.59 3.77 25.85
CA TYR A 64 2.22 4.26 25.60
C TYR A 64 2.17 5.50 24.66
N PHE A 65 3.19 6.37 24.68
CA PHE A 65 3.28 7.55 23.82
C PHE A 65 4.72 7.75 23.28
N PRO A 66 4.92 7.96 21.95
CA PRO A 66 3.93 8.31 20.91
C PRO A 66 3.40 7.13 20.09
N LEU A 67 4.10 5.99 20.11
CA LEU A 67 3.84 4.87 19.20
C LEU A 67 2.43 4.30 19.42
N PHE A 68 2.14 3.76 20.59
CA PHE A 68 0.86 3.08 20.84
C PHE A 68 -0.35 3.98 20.55
N ALA A 69 -0.40 5.19 21.12
CA ALA A 69 -1.52 6.12 20.92
C ALA A 69 -1.76 6.47 19.43
N THR A 70 -0.69 6.74 18.69
CA THR A 70 -0.78 7.10 17.26
C THR A 70 -1.34 5.96 16.41
N TYR A 71 -0.89 4.74 16.68
CA TYR A 71 -1.30 3.57 15.90
C TYR A 71 -2.64 2.97 16.36
N VAL A 72 -3.11 3.25 17.58
CA VAL A 72 -4.51 3.03 17.97
C VAL A 72 -5.43 3.88 17.10
N PHE A 73 -5.14 5.19 17.00
CA PHE A 73 -5.88 6.08 16.10
C PHE A 73 -5.80 5.59 14.65
N GLY A 74 -4.60 5.22 14.20
CA GLY A 74 -4.38 4.65 12.86
C GLY A 74 -5.19 3.38 12.59
N THR A 75 -5.32 2.50 13.57
CA THR A 75 -6.10 1.25 13.48
C THR A 75 -7.59 1.53 13.34
N ILE A 76 -8.13 2.49 14.09
CA ILE A 76 -9.54 2.90 13.99
C ILE A 76 -9.84 3.44 12.59
N ILE A 77 -9.00 4.38 12.11
CA ILE A 77 -9.16 5.01 10.81
C ILE A 77 -8.98 4.00 9.66
N SER A 78 -7.95 3.15 9.70
CA SER A 78 -7.72 2.13 8.67
C SER A 78 -8.79 1.04 8.65
N THR A 79 -9.38 0.69 9.80
CA THR A 79 -10.54 -0.21 9.86
C THR A 79 -11.74 0.42 9.16
N ALA A 80 -12.02 1.71 9.41
CA ALA A 80 -13.07 2.43 8.70
C ALA A 80 -12.79 2.45 7.18
N TYR A 81 -11.55 2.66 6.77
CA TYR A 81 -11.16 2.62 5.36
C TYR A 81 -11.44 1.27 4.70
N VAL A 82 -11.07 0.16 5.35
CA VAL A 82 -11.33 -1.20 4.85
C VAL A 82 -12.83 -1.49 4.78
N ALA A 83 -13.61 -1.08 5.78
CA ALA A 83 -15.06 -1.27 5.80
C ALA A 83 -15.77 -0.50 4.66
N VAL A 84 -15.36 0.74 4.45
CA VAL A 84 -15.80 1.62 3.36
C VAL A 84 -15.46 1.00 1.99
N TYR A 85 -14.25 0.48 1.81
CA TYR A 85 -13.86 -0.23 0.58
C TYR A 85 -14.68 -1.50 0.34
N LEU A 86 -14.92 -2.31 1.37
CA LEU A 86 -15.76 -3.52 1.29
C LEU A 86 -17.19 -3.21 0.86
N ARG A 87 -17.72 -2.04 1.24
CA ARG A 87 -19.10 -1.67 0.92
C ARG A 87 -19.33 -1.48 -0.58
N TRP A 88 -18.37 -0.92 -1.31
CA TRP A 88 -18.52 -0.60 -2.75
C TRP A 88 -17.64 -1.41 -3.69
N THR A 89 -16.78 -2.29 -3.17
CA THR A 89 -15.99 -3.16 -4.06
C THR A 89 -16.90 -4.12 -4.85
N LYS A 90 -16.64 -4.19 -6.15
CA LYS A 90 -17.28 -5.15 -7.08
C LYS A 90 -16.64 -6.54 -6.98
N ALA A 91 -15.34 -6.61 -6.65
CA ALA A 91 -14.57 -7.85 -6.51
C ALA A 91 -14.63 -8.42 -5.09
N ARG A 92 -15.83 -8.70 -4.59
CA ARG A 92 -16.09 -9.11 -3.19
C ARG A 92 -15.28 -10.35 -2.78
N ALA A 93 -15.16 -11.37 -3.62
CA ALA A 93 -14.44 -12.60 -3.27
C ALA A 93 -12.95 -12.36 -2.98
N TYR A 94 -12.27 -11.61 -3.85
CA TYR A 94 -10.87 -11.22 -3.65
C TYR A 94 -10.71 -10.34 -2.39
N ALA A 95 -11.62 -9.37 -2.21
CA ALA A 95 -11.59 -8.47 -1.07
C ALA A 95 -11.77 -9.19 0.27
N HIS A 96 -12.75 -10.08 0.37
CA HIS A 96 -12.99 -10.87 1.58
C HIS A 96 -11.83 -11.82 1.87
N LYS A 97 -11.20 -12.42 0.85
CA LYS A 97 -10.05 -13.30 1.06
C LYS A 97 -8.87 -12.53 1.65
N ALA A 98 -8.52 -11.38 1.07
CA ALA A 98 -7.41 -10.57 1.57
C ALA A 98 -7.69 -10.00 2.96
N ILE A 99 -8.88 -9.43 3.19
CA ILE A 99 -9.26 -8.86 4.48
C ILE A 99 -9.40 -9.93 5.55
N GLY A 100 -9.98 -11.09 5.22
CA GLY A 100 -10.07 -12.24 6.11
C GLY A 100 -8.69 -12.77 6.50
N ALA A 101 -7.76 -12.91 5.54
CA ALA A 101 -6.39 -13.33 5.83
C ALA A 101 -5.68 -12.33 6.78
N THR A 102 -5.85 -11.03 6.55
CA THR A 102 -5.27 -9.99 7.41
C THR A 102 -5.93 -9.93 8.79
N LEU A 103 -7.25 -10.12 8.87
CA LEU A 103 -7.97 -10.22 10.14
C LEU A 103 -7.44 -11.40 10.96
N ILE A 104 -7.27 -12.57 10.34
CA ILE A 104 -6.72 -13.76 11.00
C ILE A 104 -5.29 -13.47 11.48
N ALA A 105 -4.44 -12.86 10.64
CA ALA A 105 -3.09 -12.48 11.05
C ALA A 105 -3.08 -11.51 12.24
N ASN A 106 -3.98 -10.52 12.25
CA ASN A 106 -4.14 -9.57 13.35
C ASN A 106 -4.63 -10.26 14.64
N ILE A 107 -5.61 -11.16 14.55
CA ILE A 107 -6.12 -11.91 15.71
C ILE A 107 -5.03 -12.81 16.27
N LEU A 108 -4.38 -13.62 15.43
CA LEU A 108 -3.31 -14.51 15.86
C LEU A 108 -2.16 -13.72 16.50
N GLY A 109 -1.78 -12.60 15.90
CA GLY A 109 -0.75 -11.72 16.44
C GLY A 109 -1.14 -11.10 17.78
N SER A 110 -2.38 -10.62 17.90
CA SER A 110 -2.90 -10.04 19.15
C SER A 110 -2.97 -11.09 20.27
N VAL A 111 -3.48 -12.27 19.97
CA VAL A 111 -3.56 -13.40 20.92
C VAL A 111 -2.16 -13.78 21.39
N TYR A 112 -1.20 -13.91 20.47
CA TYR A 112 0.19 -14.20 20.82
C TYR A 112 0.78 -13.15 21.77
N VAL A 113 0.64 -11.86 21.45
CA VAL A 113 1.17 -10.77 22.29
C VAL A 113 0.50 -10.74 23.66
N VAL A 114 -0.83 -10.92 23.73
CA VAL A 114 -1.57 -10.95 25.00
C VAL A 114 -1.15 -12.16 25.86
N LEU A 115 -1.03 -13.35 25.27
CA LEU A 115 -0.56 -14.55 25.98
C LEU A 115 0.89 -14.43 26.43
N GLY A 116 1.73 -13.78 25.62
CA GLY A 116 3.11 -13.45 25.96
C GLY A 116 3.22 -12.49 27.14
N MET A 117 2.44 -11.41 27.13
CA MET A 117 2.44 -10.39 28.18
C MET A 117 1.79 -10.86 29.49
N THR A 118 0.83 -11.79 29.43
CA THR A 118 0.19 -12.40 30.61
C THR A 118 1.02 -13.50 31.26
N GLY A 119 2.20 -13.83 30.70
CA GLY A 119 3.12 -14.82 31.26
C GLY A 119 2.70 -16.27 31.02
N VAL A 120 1.60 -16.51 30.29
CA VAL A 120 1.07 -17.86 30.00
C VAL A 120 2.05 -18.68 29.17
N THR A 121 2.78 -18.04 28.26
CA THR A 121 3.78 -18.71 27.41
C THR A 121 5.08 -19.05 28.16
N ARG A 122 5.24 -18.63 29.43
CA ARG A 122 6.47 -18.77 30.23
C ARG A 122 7.74 -18.25 29.53
N GLN A 123 7.58 -17.37 28.54
CA GLN A 123 8.68 -16.76 27.81
C GLN A 123 9.13 -15.47 28.51
N PRO A 124 10.43 -15.14 28.48
CA PRO A 124 10.90 -13.85 28.98
C PRO A 124 10.34 -12.71 28.13
N SER A 125 10.07 -11.56 28.76
CA SER A 125 9.47 -10.37 28.13
C SER A 125 10.25 -9.89 26.89
N ASP A 126 11.57 -10.06 26.90
CA ASP A 126 12.44 -9.66 25.78
C ASP A 126 12.18 -10.49 24.53
N GLN A 127 11.84 -11.78 24.68
CA GLN A 127 11.51 -12.64 23.54
C GLN A 127 10.14 -12.30 22.94
N VAL A 128 9.17 -11.94 23.79
CA VAL A 128 7.86 -11.46 23.33
C VAL A 128 8.03 -10.15 22.55
N LYS A 129 8.85 -9.22 23.06
CA LYS A 129 9.19 -7.96 22.36
C LYS A 129 9.89 -8.22 21.03
N LEU A 130 10.85 -9.14 20.98
CA LEU A 130 11.58 -9.50 19.77
C LEU A 130 10.65 -10.07 18.69
N ILE A 131 9.75 -10.96 19.07
CA ILE A 131 8.79 -11.56 18.14
C ILE A 131 7.77 -10.52 17.65
N ALA A 132 7.26 -9.66 18.54
CA ALA A 132 6.39 -8.55 18.15
C ALA A 132 7.10 -7.56 17.20
N GLY A 133 8.38 -7.26 17.45
CA GLY A 133 9.21 -6.43 16.57
C GLY A 133 9.42 -7.05 15.18
N ASN A 134 9.60 -8.37 15.11
CA ASN A 134 9.68 -9.09 13.85
C ASN A 134 8.34 -9.07 13.09
N MET A 135 7.21 -9.26 13.78
CA MET A 135 5.88 -9.17 13.17
C MET A 135 5.62 -7.76 12.59
N MET A 136 5.96 -6.72 13.36
CA MET A 136 5.91 -5.33 12.88
C MET A 136 6.77 -5.13 11.64
N THR A 137 8.00 -5.65 11.64
CA THR A 137 8.93 -5.55 10.51
C THR A 137 8.36 -6.20 9.26
N VAL A 138 7.82 -7.41 9.36
CA VAL A 138 7.17 -8.11 8.24
C VAL A 138 5.97 -7.32 7.71
N ALA A 139 5.11 -6.81 8.59
CA ALA A 139 3.95 -6.01 8.20
C ALA A 139 4.34 -4.72 7.48
N CYS A 140 5.38 -4.03 7.95
CA CYS A 140 5.96 -2.90 7.23
C CYS A 140 6.47 -3.33 5.85
N LEU A 141 7.30 -4.36 5.76
CA LEU A 141 7.87 -4.81 4.48
C LEU A 141 6.79 -5.13 3.45
N LEU A 142 5.72 -5.82 3.86
CA LEU A 142 4.56 -6.11 3.01
C LEU A 142 3.93 -4.83 2.44
N LEU A 143 3.74 -3.81 3.27
CA LEU A 143 3.22 -2.51 2.84
C LEU A 143 4.17 -1.80 1.85
N TYR A 144 5.48 -1.97 2.03
CA TYR A 144 6.51 -1.38 1.16
C TYR A 144 6.71 -2.11 -0.18
N ILE A 145 6.09 -3.28 -0.41
CA ILE A 145 6.18 -4.00 -1.69
C ILE A 145 5.73 -3.11 -2.86
N ALA A 146 4.66 -2.33 -2.69
CA ALA A 146 4.15 -1.43 -3.74
C ALA A 146 5.17 -0.34 -4.16
N PRO A 147 5.78 0.42 -3.23
CA PRO A 147 6.86 1.34 -3.60
C PRO A 147 8.11 0.64 -4.16
N PHE A 148 8.46 -0.56 -3.70
CA PHE A 148 9.56 -1.34 -4.28
C PHE A 148 9.31 -1.69 -5.76
N GLU A 149 8.11 -2.18 -6.08
CA GLU A 149 7.69 -2.44 -7.47
C GLU A 149 7.71 -1.17 -8.32
N THR A 150 7.35 -0.03 -7.73
CA THR A 150 7.42 1.27 -8.42
C THR A 150 8.85 1.64 -8.78
N ILE A 151 9.82 1.52 -7.85
CA ILE A 151 11.24 1.79 -8.13
C ILE A 151 11.74 0.92 -9.27
N LYS A 152 11.45 -0.39 -9.22
CA LYS A 152 11.83 -1.35 -10.26
C LYS A 152 11.22 -0.98 -11.62
N THR A 153 9.96 -0.56 -11.62
CA THR A 153 9.27 -0.11 -12.83
C THR A 153 9.91 1.15 -13.40
N VAL A 154 10.22 2.15 -12.58
CA VAL A 154 10.82 3.41 -13.01
C VAL A 154 12.23 3.20 -13.58
N LEU A 155 13.02 2.31 -12.98
CA LEU A 155 14.32 1.92 -13.52
C LEU A 155 14.18 1.26 -14.91
N LYS A 156 13.15 0.45 -15.10
CA LYS A 156 12.87 -0.24 -16.38
C LYS A 156 12.31 0.70 -17.44
N THR A 157 11.39 1.59 -17.08
CA THR A 157 10.70 2.50 -18.03
C THR A 157 11.44 3.83 -18.24
N ARG A 158 12.45 4.13 -17.40
CA ARG A 158 13.19 5.41 -17.39
C ARG A 158 12.31 6.67 -17.39
N SER A 159 11.12 6.57 -16.83
CA SER A 159 10.16 7.68 -16.75
C SER A 159 9.69 7.88 -15.32
N GLY A 160 9.95 9.05 -14.75
CA GLY A 160 9.51 9.45 -13.41
C GLY A 160 8.07 9.97 -13.35
N ALA A 161 7.28 9.87 -14.43
CA ALA A 161 5.96 10.49 -14.57
C ALA A 161 4.91 9.98 -13.56
N SER A 162 5.16 8.86 -12.89
CA SER A 162 4.22 8.22 -11.96
C SER A 162 4.61 8.34 -10.48
N ILE A 163 5.71 9.02 -10.12
CA ILE A 163 6.12 9.16 -8.72
C ILE A 163 5.51 10.43 -8.13
N PRO A 164 4.64 10.33 -7.10
CA PRO A 164 4.15 11.50 -6.37
C PRO A 164 5.26 12.06 -5.47
N PHE A 165 6.10 12.94 -6.03
CA PHE A 165 7.27 13.53 -5.36
C PHE A 165 6.98 14.05 -3.96
N GLY A 166 5.89 14.81 -3.79
CA GLY A 166 5.50 15.39 -2.51
C GLY A 166 5.22 14.34 -1.43
N MET A 167 4.56 13.23 -1.80
CA MET A 167 4.25 12.13 -0.89
C MET A 167 5.50 11.33 -0.49
N CYS A 168 6.40 11.07 -1.44
CA CYS A 168 7.66 10.38 -1.16
C CYS A 168 8.55 11.22 -0.23
N LEU A 169 8.64 12.53 -0.47
CA LEU A 169 9.41 13.45 0.37
C LEU A 169 8.81 13.57 1.77
N ALA A 170 7.49 13.80 1.88
CA ALA A 170 6.80 13.85 3.17
C ALA A 170 6.95 12.54 3.95
N GLY A 171 6.82 11.40 3.27
CA GLY A 171 7.05 10.08 3.86
C GLY A 171 8.50 9.87 4.30
N ALA A 172 9.48 10.28 3.51
CA ALA A 172 10.90 10.18 3.88
C ALA A 172 11.22 11.04 5.11
N SER A 173 10.74 12.30 5.15
CA SER A 173 10.90 13.18 6.30
C SER A 173 10.22 12.65 7.56
N SER A 174 9.00 12.09 7.44
CA SER A 174 8.31 11.44 8.56
C SER A 174 9.10 10.25 9.11
N ASN A 175 9.59 9.37 8.23
CA ASN A 175 10.42 8.22 8.63
C ASN A 175 11.76 8.64 9.22
N LEU A 176 12.33 9.77 8.80
CA LEU A 176 13.52 10.35 9.40
C LEU A 176 13.25 10.81 10.84
N ILE A 177 12.11 11.46 11.09
CA ILE A 177 11.68 11.85 12.46
C ILE A 177 11.54 10.60 13.34
N TRP A 178 10.92 9.53 12.84
CA TRP A 178 10.83 8.24 13.54
C TRP A 178 12.19 7.57 13.79
N THR A 179 13.13 7.72 12.86
CA THR A 179 14.50 7.21 13.04
C THR A 179 15.20 7.92 14.19
N ILE A 180 15.05 9.25 14.28
CA ILE A 180 15.59 10.03 15.40
C ILE A 180 14.90 9.64 16.70
N GLU A 181 13.57 9.44 16.69
CA GLU A 181 12.82 8.97 17.86
C GLU A 181 13.33 7.62 18.36
N GLY A 182 13.51 6.65 17.47
CA GLY A 182 14.07 5.33 17.76
C GLY A 182 15.49 5.39 18.34
N LEU A 183 16.31 6.34 17.88
CA LEU A 183 17.65 6.59 18.43
C LEU A 183 17.59 7.09 19.88
N PHE A 184 16.68 8.02 20.18
CA PHE A 184 16.49 8.55 21.53
C PHE A 184 15.87 7.52 22.49
N THR A 185 14.93 6.70 22.00
CA THR A 185 14.31 5.63 22.80
C THR A 185 15.15 4.36 22.87
N LYS A 186 16.29 4.31 22.16
CA LYS A 186 17.16 3.14 22.01
C LYS A 186 16.39 1.91 21.50
N ASP A 187 15.34 2.13 20.71
CA ASP A 187 14.54 1.08 20.10
C ASP A 187 15.12 0.71 18.74
N MET A 188 15.89 -0.37 18.71
CA MET A 188 16.57 -0.81 17.49
C MET A 188 15.62 -1.22 16.37
N PHE A 189 14.43 -1.75 16.68
CA PHE A 189 13.46 -2.13 15.66
C PHE A 189 12.89 -0.91 14.96
N ILE A 190 12.44 0.09 15.73
CA ILE A 190 11.91 1.35 15.17
C ILE A 190 13.01 2.07 14.40
N LEU A 191 14.22 2.14 14.96
CA LEU A 191 15.36 2.81 14.33
C LEU A 191 15.71 2.16 12.99
N LEU A 192 15.96 0.85 12.96
CA LEU A 192 16.39 0.15 11.74
C LEU A 192 15.32 0.20 10.66
N LEU A 193 14.07 -0.06 11.03
CA LEU A 193 12.97 -0.09 10.08
C LEU A 193 12.69 1.29 9.51
N SER A 194 12.62 2.32 10.36
CA SER A 194 12.38 3.70 9.93
C SER A 194 13.55 4.25 9.12
N ALA A 195 14.79 3.90 9.48
CA ALA A 195 15.97 4.29 8.72
C ALA A 195 15.95 3.67 7.31
N ALA A 196 15.61 2.38 7.21
CA ALA A 196 15.47 1.71 5.92
C ALA A 196 14.34 2.34 5.08
N CYS A 197 13.19 2.62 5.69
CA CYS A 197 12.06 3.28 5.03
C CYS A 197 12.38 4.70 4.56
N SER A 198 13.11 5.46 5.37
CA SER A 198 13.63 6.79 5.05
C SER A 198 14.59 6.73 3.85
N ALA A 199 15.57 5.82 3.88
CA ALA A 199 16.51 5.62 2.78
C ALA A 199 15.80 5.28 1.46
N LEU A 200 14.83 4.36 1.49
CA LEU A 200 14.00 4.02 0.33
C LEU A 200 13.19 5.22 -0.18
N GLY A 201 12.64 6.03 0.73
CA GLY A 201 11.95 7.27 0.39
C GLY A 201 12.86 8.28 -0.31
N PHE A 202 14.07 8.49 0.20
CA PHE A 202 15.07 9.35 -0.44
C PHE A 202 15.52 8.81 -1.80
N VAL A 203 15.65 7.49 -1.95
CA VAL A 203 15.93 6.85 -3.25
C VAL A 203 14.80 7.15 -4.24
N GLN A 204 13.53 7.05 -3.85
CA GLN A 204 12.39 7.42 -4.72
C GLN A 204 12.45 8.88 -5.14
N VAL A 205 12.75 9.78 -4.20
CA VAL A 205 12.95 11.21 -4.45
C VAL A 205 14.09 11.43 -5.44
N ALA A 206 15.24 10.79 -5.24
CA ALA A 206 16.40 10.90 -6.12
C ALA A 206 16.13 10.36 -7.54
N LEU A 207 15.49 9.19 -7.66
CA LEU A 207 15.09 8.67 -8.96
C LEU A 207 14.13 9.62 -9.69
N TYR A 208 13.17 10.22 -8.97
CA TYR A 208 12.32 11.23 -9.58
C TYR A 208 13.15 12.40 -10.12
N LEU A 209 14.15 12.91 -9.38
CA LEU A 209 15.03 14.00 -9.82
C LEU A 209 15.83 13.65 -11.08
N VAL A 210 16.37 12.43 -11.15
CA VAL A 210 17.22 11.97 -12.26
C VAL A 210 16.40 11.68 -13.52
N PHE A 211 15.24 11.04 -13.37
CA PHE A 211 14.34 10.70 -14.49
C PHE A 211 13.29 11.79 -14.77
N ARG A 212 13.53 13.04 -14.32
CA ARG A 212 12.66 14.17 -14.65
C ARG A 212 12.60 14.35 -16.17
N PRO A 213 11.40 14.50 -16.76
CA PRO A 213 11.29 14.94 -18.13
C PRO A 213 11.92 16.35 -18.24
N LYS A 214 12.89 16.51 -19.16
CA LYS A 214 13.70 17.73 -19.38
C LYS A 214 12.88 19.01 -19.69
N THR A 215 11.55 18.91 -19.75
CA THR A 215 10.62 19.99 -20.12
C THR A 215 10.02 20.74 -18.92
N LYS A 216 10.24 20.28 -17.68
CA LYS A 216 9.61 20.85 -16.47
C LYS A 216 10.65 21.52 -15.56
N GLY A 217 10.77 22.85 -15.67
CA GLY A 217 11.65 23.68 -14.82
C GLY A 217 11.20 23.75 -13.34
N PRO A 218 11.87 24.55 -12.49
CA PRO A 218 11.60 24.66 -11.04
C PRO A 218 10.13 24.95 -10.68
N SER A 219 9.42 25.65 -11.56
CA SER A 219 7.98 25.96 -11.43
C SER A 219 7.09 24.71 -11.40
N ALA A 220 7.47 23.64 -12.09
CA ALA A 220 6.72 22.38 -12.08
C ALA A 220 6.91 21.57 -10.79
N LEU A 221 8.04 21.75 -10.08
CA LEU A 221 8.24 21.15 -8.77
C LEU A 221 7.36 21.83 -7.73
N ALA A 222 7.30 23.16 -7.76
CA ALA A 222 6.37 23.93 -6.94
C ALA A 222 4.91 23.57 -7.26
N ALA A 223 4.59 23.33 -8.54
CA ALA A 223 3.30 22.82 -8.97
C ALA A 223 3.03 21.39 -8.50
N ASP A 224 3.98 20.45 -8.51
CA ASP A 224 3.75 19.08 -8.00
C ASP A 224 3.61 19.04 -6.45
N LEU A 225 4.30 19.95 -5.75
CA LEU A 225 4.08 20.19 -4.31
C LEU A 225 2.71 20.79 -4.01
N SER A 226 2.22 21.73 -4.84
CA SER A 226 0.90 22.35 -4.65
C SER A 226 -0.26 21.53 -5.22
N VAL A 227 -0.03 20.73 -6.26
CA VAL A 227 -0.97 19.77 -6.84
C VAL A 227 -1.17 18.56 -5.91
N SER A 228 -0.18 18.25 -5.05
CA SER A 228 -0.39 17.35 -3.90
C SER A 228 -1.50 17.84 -2.97
N THR A 229 -1.84 19.13 -3.00
CA THR A 229 -2.95 19.74 -2.26
C THR A 229 -4.28 19.71 -3.02
N ASP A 230 -4.29 19.61 -4.37
CA ASP A 230 -5.50 19.91 -5.17
C ASP A 230 -6.00 18.81 -6.14
N LYS A 231 -5.20 17.79 -6.52
CA LYS A 231 -5.72 16.64 -7.31
C LYS A 231 -5.21 15.26 -6.88
N LYS A 232 -6.17 14.50 -6.34
CA LYS A 232 -6.49 13.11 -6.71
C LYS A 232 -5.42 12.06 -6.37
N TYR A 233 -5.34 11.75 -5.08
CA TYR A 233 -4.79 10.51 -4.54
C TYR A 233 -5.31 9.30 -5.33
N ILE A 234 -4.46 8.78 -6.20
CA ILE A 234 -4.57 7.46 -6.80
C ILE A 234 -3.27 6.79 -6.37
N LEU A 235 -3.38 5.83 -5.46
CA LEU A 235 -2.34 4.83 -5.28
C LEU A 235 -1.99 4.32 -6.68
N PRO A 236 -0.75 4.45 -7.17
CA PRO A 236 -0.40 3.94 -8.48
C PRO A 236 -0.54 2.41 -8.41
N VAL A 237 -1.57 1.91 -9.05
CA VAL A 237 -1.78 0.49 -9.26
C VAL A 237 -1.73 0.31 -10.76
N LYS A 238 -0.65 -0.30 -11.20
CA LYS A 238 -0.58 -0.79 -12.55
C LYS A 238 -1.43 -2.06 -12.60
N VAL A 239 -2.53 -1.97 -13.34
CA VAL A 239 -3.15 -3.15 -13.94
C VAL A 239 -2.15 -3.66 -14.96
N ASP A 240 -1.55 -4.82 -14.70
CA ASP A 240 -1.05 -5.62 -15.81
C ASP A 240 -2.28 -6.06 -16.61
N ASN A 241 -2.39 -5.48 -17.81
CA ASN A 241 -3.29 -5.95 -18.85
C ASN A 241 -3.00 -7.45 -19.04
N PRO A 242 -4.00 -8.34 -19.13
CA PRO A 242 -3.75 -9.75 -19.33
C PRO A 242 -2.93 -9.92 -20.60
N THR A 243 -1.79 -10.59 -20.43
CA THR A 243 -1.07 -11.39 -21.40
C THR A 243 -1.59 -11.25 -22.83
N THR A 244 -0.95 -10.40 -23.64
CA THR A 244 -0.80 -10.72 -25.06
C THR A 244 0.04 -11.99 -25.10
N VAL A 245 -0.66 -13.13 -25.01
CA VAL A 245 -0.13 -14.41 -25.46
C VAL A 245 0.23 -14.17 -26.92
N SER A 246 1.54 -14.18 -27.16
CA SER A 246 2.15 -14.28 -28.46
C SER A 246 1.36 -15.26 -29.32
N ALA A 247 0.78 -14.76 -30.40
CA ALA A 247 0.36 -15.62 -31.49
C ALA A 247 1.53 -16.54 -31.88
N PRO A 248 1.33 -17.86 -32.00
CA PRO A 248 2.35 -18.74 -32.53
C PRO A 248 2.68 -18.37 -33.99
N PRO A 249 3.89 -18.67 -34.47
CA PRO A 249 4.37 -18.23 -35.78
C PRO A 249 3.46 -18.74 -36.90
N ALA A 250 3.25 -17.88 -37.89
CA ALA A 250 2.49 -18.16 -39.09
C ALA A 250 2.99 -19.43 -39.79
N VAL A 251 2.18 -20.49 -39.78
CA VAL A 251 2.30 -21.58 -40.75
C VAL A 251 1.70 -21.07 -42.04
N ALA A 252 2.55 -20.90 -43.06
CA ALA A 252 2.15 -20.57 -44.40
C ALA A 252 1.26 -21.68 -44.98
N LEU A 253 0.03 -21.32 -45.38
CA LEU A 253 -0.79 -22.14 -46.26
C LEU A 253 -0.93 -21.40 -47.59
N VAL A 254 -0.21 -21.93 -48.58
CA VAL A 254 -0.28 -21.59 -50.00
C VAL A 254 -1.69 -21.92 -50.53
N PRO A 255 -2.32 -21.07 -51.36
CA PRO A 255 -3.67 -21.31 -51.87
C PRO A 255 -3.66 -22.26 -53.08
N PRO A 256 -4.67 -23.14 -53.26
CA PRO A 256 -4.99 -23.69 -54.57
C PRO A 256 -6.07 -22.85 -55.28
N ARG A 257 -5.87 -22.66 -56.58
CA ARG A 257 -6.74 -21.97 -57.54
C ARG A 257 -7.96 -22.82 -57.95
N CYS A 258 -9.05 -22.08 -58.21
CA CYS A 258 -10.09 -22.22 -59.25
C CYS A 258 -10.76 -23.59 -59.52
N GLY A 259 -12.10 -23.61 -59.36
CA GLY A 259 -12.96 -24.65 -59.94
C GLY A 259 -14.40 -24.57 -59.42
N ASP A 260 -15.31 -24.10 -60.27
CA ASP A 260 -16.77 -24.16 -60.10
C ASP A 260 -17.28 -25.58 -59.82
N LYS A 261 -18.24 -25.74 -58.89
CA LYS A 261 -19.62 -26.19 -59.19
C LYS A 261 -20.50 -26.35 -57.93
N LEU A 262 -21.78 -26.07 -58.17
CA LEU A 262 -22.96 -26.26 -57.34
C LEU A 262 -23.11 -27.68 -56.77
N ASP A 263 -23.84 -27.75 -55.65
CA ASP A 263 -24.86 -28.74 -55.24
C ASP A 263 -24.77 -28.88 -53.69
N SER A 264 -25.80 -28.97 -52.86
CA SER A 264 -27.24 -28.88 -52.95
C SER A 264 -27.77 -29.02 -51.49
N ILE A 265 -28.95 -28.48 -51.21
CA ILE A 265 -29.94 -28.93 -50.20
C ILE A 265 -29.82 -28.51 -48.71
N SER A 266 -30.92 -27.87 -48.28
CA SER A 266 -31.57 -27.78 -46.95
C SER A 266 -31.34 -26.55 -46.06
N SER A 267 -32.35 -25.68 -46.07
CA SER A 267 -32.83 -24.80 -44.98
C SER A 267 -33.76 -25.64 -44.03
N PRO A 268 -34.28 -25.18 -42.86
CA PRO A 268 -34.64 -23.78 -42.55
C PRO A 268 -34.53 -23.26 -41.07
N THR A 269 -34.79 -21.95 -40.91
CA THR A 269 -35.56 -21.23 -39.83
C THR A 269 -34.98 -21.07 -38.40
N LEU A 270 -34.71 -19.83 -37.92
CA LEU A 270 -35.59 -18.88 -37.14
C LEU A 270 -35.82 -19.36 -35.67
N VAL A 271 -35.63 -18.63 -34.55
CA VAL A 271 -36.03 -17.27 -34.07
C VAL A 271 -35.27 -16.96 -32.74
N PRO A 272 -35.05 -15.69 -32.34
CA PRO A 272 -34.45 -15.31 -31.04
C PRO A 272 -35.46 -15.26 -29.88
N VAL A 273 -35.03 -15.52 -28.64
CA VAL A 273 -35.86 -15.32 -27.43
C VAL A 273 -35.07 -14.55 -26.38
N CYS A 274 -35.48 -13.30 -26.17
CA CYS A 274 -35.34 -12.55 -24.93
C CYS A 274 -36.49 -12.92 -23.97
N ILE A 275 -36.38 -12.49 -22.70
CA ILE A 275 -37.37 -12.40 -21.59
C ILE A 275 -36.78 -13.14 -20.36
N SER A 276 -36.66 -12.58 -19.16
CA SER A 276 -37.28 -11.39 -18.55
C SER A 276 -36.36 -10.73 -17.53
#